data_AF-K1SPH1-F1
#
_entry.id   AF-K1SPH1-F1
#
_cell.length_a   1.000
_cell.length_b   1.000
_cell.length_c   1.000
_cell.angle_alpha   90.00
_cell.angle_beta   90.00
_cell.angle_gamma   90.00
#
_symmetry.space_group_name_H-M   'P 1'
#
loop_
_entity.id
_entity.type
_entity.pdbx_description
1 polymer ?
#
loop_
_entity_poly.entity_id
_entity_poly.type
_entity_poly.pdbx_seq_one_letter_code
_entity_poly.pdbx_strand_id
1 'polypeptide(L)'
;MNIGNVRDGFDFEKARSLLNISQLTEKQCKNCFALRHCNLCAKYCDNNGELSSELKLSNCKNVRFAAEDTFKNYLMFKELKQ
;
A
#
# COMPACT_ATOMS: atom_id res chain seq x y z
N MET A 1 1.48 -10.38 12.82
CA MET A 1 2.27 -9.14 13.06
C MET A 1 2.41 -8.88 14.57
N ASN A 2 3.61 -9.06 15.12
CA ASN A 2 3.96 -8.71 16.52
C ASN A 2 5.20 -7.80 16.48
N ILE A 3 5.13 -6.60 17.07
CA ILE A 3 6.20 -5.58 17.02
C ILE A 3 6.83 -5.33 18.40
N GLY A 4 6.73 -6.28 19.33
CA GLY A 4 7.23 -6.14 20.69
C GLY A 4 6.18 -6.46 21.75
N ASN A 5 6.45 -6.05 22.98
CA ASN A 5 5.56 -6.30 24.11
C ASN A 5 5.65 -5.18 25.16
N VAL A 6 4.69 -5.15 26.09
CA VAL A 6 4.60 -4.08 27.10
C VAL A 6 5.72 -4.08 28.15
N ARG A 7 6.49 -5.17 28.27
CA ARG A 7 7.62 -5.28 29.22
C ARG A 7 8.93 -4.83 28.59
N ASP A 8 9.21 -5.28 27.37
CA ASP A 8 10.49 -5.05 26.68
C ASP A 8 10.44 -3.90 25.68
N GLY A 9 9.25 -3.36 25.40
CA GLY A 9 9.04 -2.28 24.44
C GLY A 9 8.96 -2.76 23.00
N PHE A 10 9.33 -1.89 22.07
CA PHE A 10 9.22 -2.13 20.62
C PHE A 10 10.41 -2.92 20.07
N ASP A 11 10.10 -3.91 19.23
CA ASP A 11 11.05 -4.48 18.29
C ASP A 11 11.19 -3.53 17.10
N PHE A 12 12.22 -2.68 17.15
CA PHE A 12 12.45 -1.64 16.13
C PHE A 12 12.69 -2.21 14.74
N GLU A 13 13.26 -3.41 14.61
CA GLU A 13 13.47 -4.03 13.29
C GLU A 13 12.16 -4.47 12.68
N LYS A 14 11.27 -5.08 13.47
CA LYS A 14 9.92 -5.43 13.01
C LYS A 14 9.09 -4.18 12.70
N ALA A 15 9.17 -3.15 13.55
CA ALA A 15 8.49 -1.88 13.29
C ALA A 15 9.00 -1.22 11.99
N ARG A 16 10.31 -1.21 11.76
CA ARG A 16 10.93 -0.69 10.54
C ARG A 16 10.49 -1.45 9.31
N SER A 17 10.44 -2.78 9.36
CA SER A 17 9.93 -3.62 8.27
C SER A 17 8.46 -3.30 7.96
N LEU A 18 7.63 -3.16 9.00
CA LEU A 18 6.21 -2.85 8.86
C LEU A 18 5.95 -1.45 8.29
N LEU A 19 6.73 -0.45 8.69
CA LEU A 19 6.62 0.92 8.14
C LEU A 19 7.07 0.98 6.68
N ASN A 20 7.91 0.05 6.25
CA ASN A 20 8.47 -0.02 4.91
C ASN A 20 7.85 -1.15 4.07
N ILE A 21 6.53 -1.41 4.18
CA ILE A 21 5.84 -2.46 3.41
C ILE A 21 6.03 -2.35 1.90
N SER A 22 6.40 -1.17 1.37
CA SER A 22 6.72 -0.96 -0.04
C SER A 22 7.89 -1.83 -0.50
N GLN A 23 8.84 -2.12 0.39
CA GLN A 23 10.03 -2.93 0.10
C GLN A 23 9.71 -4.35 -0.32
N LEU A 24 8.61 -4.93 0.19
CA LEU A 24 8.15 -6.27 -0.20
C LEU A 24 7.88 -6.41 -1.70
N THR A 25 7.60 -5.31 -2.38
CA THR A 25 7.34 -5.26 -3.83
C THR A 25 8.05 -4.04 -4.44
N GLU A 26 9.29 -3.81 -4.04
CA GLU A 26 10.04 -2.57 -4.34
C GLU A 26 10.05 -2.25 -5.84
N LYS A 27 10.39 -3.23 -6.67
CA LYS A 27 10.43 -3.08 -8.14
C LYS A 27 9.08 -2.66 -8.71
N GLN A 28 7.98 -3.25 -8.24
CA GLN A 28 6.64 -2.94 -8.72
C GLN A 28 6.18 -1.58 -8.21
N CYS A 29 6.49 -1.24 -6.95
CA CYS A 29 6.13 0.05 -6.35
C CYS A 29 6.86 1.21 -7.03
N LYS A 30 8.17 1.10 -7.26
CA LYS A 30 8.97 2.12 -7.96
C LYS A 30 8.48 2.41 -9.39
N ASN A 31 7.89 1.42 -10.06
CA ASN A 31 7.38 1.53 -11.42
C ASN A 31 5.84 1.75 -11.49
N CYS A 32 5.17 2.01 -10.36
CA CYS A 32 3.71 2.14 -10.34
C CYS A 32 3.27 3.58 -10.56
N PHE A 33 2.50 3.85 -11.61
CA PHE A 33 1.94 5.18 -11.88
C PHE A 33 1.07 5.73 -10.74
N ALA A 34 0.43 4.83 -9.97
CA ALA A 34 -0.47 5.17 -8.87
C ALA A 34 0.22 5.22 -7.50
N LEU A 35 1.56 5.16 -7.40
CA LEU A 35 2.26 5.08 -6.10
C LEU A 35 1.87 6.21 -5.14
N ARG A 36 1.75 7.45 -5.65
CA ARG A 36 1.35 8.63 -4.86
C ARG A 36 -0.10 8.58 -4.36
N HIS A 37 -0.90 7.68 -4.90
CA HIS A 37 -2.30 7.44 -4.52
C HIS A 37 -2.47 6.07 -3.83
N CYS A 38 -1.37 5.37 -3.53
CA CYS A 38 -1.44 4.06 -2.90
C CYS A 38 -1.87 4.19 -1.44
N ASN A 39 -2.89 3.43 -1.06
CA ASN A 39 -3.42 3.36 0.30
C ASN A 39 -3.23 1.97 0.94
N LEU A 40 -2.44 1.08 0.32
CA LEU A 40 -2.15 -0.23 0.90
C LEU A 40 -1.22 -0.10 2.10
N CYS A 41 -1.64 -0.63 3.23
CA CYS A 41 -0.84 -0.83 4.42
C CYS A 41 -0.58 -2.33 4.68
N ALA A 42 0.11 -2.64 5.77
CA ALA A 42 0.46 -4.02 6.14
C ALA A 42 -0.74 -4.97 6.26
N LYS A 43 -1.94 -4.46 6.61
CA LYS A 43 -3.18 -5.23 6.64
C LYS A 43 -3.47 -5.94 5.32
N TYR A 44 -3.16 -5.32 4.19
CA TYR A 44 -3.40 -5.88 2.85
C TYR A 44 -2.32 -6.87 2.41
N CYS A 45 -1.29 -7.06 3.25
CA CYS A 45 -0.19 -7.97 3.02
C CYS A 45 -0.22 -9.14 4.02
N ASP A 46 -1.03 -9.08 5.09
CA ASP A 46 -1.01 -10.07 6.17
C ASP A 46 -1.55 -11.43 5.69
N ASN A 47 -0.71 -12.44 5.81
CA ASN A 47 -0.98 -13.83 5.52
C ASN A 47 -0.73 -14.65 6.78
N ASN A 48 -1.68 -14.62 7.72
CA ASN A 48 -1.59 -15.33 9.00
C ASN A 48 -0.31 -15.02 9.80
N GLY A 49 0.11 -13.75 9.82
CA GLY A 49 1.24 -13.29 10.60
C GLY A 49 2.50 -12.96 9.78
N GLU A 50 2.57 -13.42 8.53
CA GLU A 50 3.64 -13.10 7.58
C GLU A 50 3.17 -12.08 6.54
N LEU A 51 4.09 -11.23 6.04
CA LEU A 51 3.76 -10.27 4.99
C LEU A 51 3.98 -10.90 3.61
N SER A 52 2.91 -11.11 2.84
CA SER A 52 2.93 -11.69 1.49
C SER A 52 2.97 -10.63 0.40
N SER A 53 3.93 -10.79 -0.52
CA SER A 53 4.08 -9.93 -1.69
C SER A 53 2.91 -10.13 -2.67
N GLU A 54 2.40 -11.36 -2.72
CA GLU A 54 1.34 -11.82 -3.61
C GLU A 54 -0.01 -11.21 -3.19
N LEU A 55 -0.32 -11.23 -1.89
CA LEU A 55 -1.51 -10.56 -1.34
C LEU A 55 -1.46 -9.05 -1.55
N LYS A 56 -0.29 -8.45 -1.40
CA LYS A 56 -0.13 -7.03 -1.71
C LYS A 56 -0.40 -6.74 -3.19
N LEU A 57 0.21 -7.51 -4.09
CA LEU A 57 0.05 -7.34 -5.54
C LEU A 57 -1.38 -7.62 -6.01
N SER A 58 -2.11 -8.53 -5.38
CA SER A 58 -3.52 -8.78 -5.69
C SER A 58 -4.38 -7.54 -5.38
N ASN A 59 -4.09 -6.87 -4.26
CA ASN A 59 -4.77 -5.63 -3.86
C ASN A 59 -4.34 -4.39 -4.67
N CYS A 60 -3.15 -4.39 -5.28
CA CYS A 60 -2.67 -3.28 -6.12
C CYS A 60 -3.60 -2.97 -7.31
N LYS A 61 -4.36 -3.96 -7.81
CA LYS A 61 -5.31 -3.77 -8.91
C LYS A 61 -6.39 -2.74 -8.56
N ASN A 62 -6.99 -2.88 -7.37
CA ASN A 62 -8.06 -2.00 -6.91
C ASN A 62 -7.55 -0.57 -6.68
N VAL A 63 -6.33 -0.43 -6.16
CA VAL A 63 -5.70 0.89 -5.97
C VAL A 63 -5.47 1.61 -7.28
N ARG A 64 -4.93 0.90 -8.29
CA ARG A 64 -4.70 1.49 -9.62
C ARG A 64 -6.00 1.91 -10.28
N PHE A 65 -7.03 1.07 -10.17
CA PHE A 65 -8.37 1.37 -10.67
C PHE A 65 -8.95 2.62 -9.99
N ALA A 66 -8.91 2.71 -8.66
CA ALA A 66 -9.43 3.85 -7.92
C ALA A 66 -8.67 5.16 -8.23
N ALA A 67 -7.35 5.09 -8.41
CA ALA A 67 -6.55 6.24 -8.81
C ALA A 67 -6.92 6.71 -10.22
N GLU A 68 -7.08 5.79 -11.17
CA GLU A 68 -7.51 6.10 -12.54
C GLU A 68 -8.92 6.72 -12.55
N ASP A 69 -9.86 6.15 -11.81
CA ASP A 69 -11.23 6.67 -11.69
C ASP A 69 -11.25 8.09 -11.11
N THR A 70 -10.43 8.34 -10.08
CA THR A 70 -10.26 9.69 -9.50
C THR A 70 -9.78 10.69 -10.55
N PHE A 71 -8.82 10.30 -11.40
CA PHE A 71 -8.33 11.17 -12.46
C PHE A 71 -9.38 11.43 -13.54
N LYS A 72 -10.11 10.38 -13.96
CA LYS A 72 -11.20 10.52 -14.94
C LYS A 72 -12.30 11.44 -14.43
N ASN A 73 -12.73 11.26 -13.19
CA ASN A 73 -13.74 12.11 -12.56
C ASN A 73 -13.26 13.56 -12.47
N TYR A 74 -12.02 13.80 -12.07
CA TYR A 74 -11.45 15.15 -12.05
C TYR A 74 -11.46 15.82 -13.43
N LEU A 75 -11.01 15.11 -14.48
CA LEU A 75 -11.02 15.63 -15.84
C LEU A 75 -12.44 15.91 -16.32
N MET A 76 -13.36 14.96 -16.12
CA MET A 76 -14.78 15.12 -16.44
C MET A 76 -15.37 16.37 -15.78
N PHE A 77 -15.16 16.55 -14.47
CA PHE A 77 -15.66 17.74 -13.77
C PHE A 77 -15.02 19.03 -14.26
N LYS A 78 -13.77 18.99 -14.72
CA LYS A 78 -13.10 20.15 -15.29
C LYS A 78 -13.67 20.51 -16.67
N GLU A 79 -14.00 19.52 -17.50
CA GLU A 79 -14.56 19.71 -18.84
C GLU A 79 -16.04 20.11 -18.84
N LEU A 80 -16.82 19.60 -17.88
CA LEU A 80 -18.24 19.93 -17.72
C LEU A 80 -18.48 21.31 -17.09
N LYS A 81 -17.50 21.89 -16.39
CA LYS A 81 -17.57 23.25 -15.80
C LYS A 81 -17.33 24.37 -16.84
N GLN A 82 -17.78 24.18 -18.09
CA GLN A 82 -17.82 25.25 -19.10
C GLN A 82 -18.81 26.35 -18.69
#